data_AF-A0A5A5S048-F1
#
_entry.id   AF-A0A5A5S048-F1
#
_cell.length_a   1.000
_cell.length_b   1.000
_cell.length_c   1.000
_cell.angle_alpha   90.00
_cell.angle_beta   90.00
_cell.angle_gamma   90.00
#
_symmetry.space_group_name_H-M   'P 1'
#
loop_
_entity.id
_entity.type
_entity.pdbx_description
1 polymer ?
#
loop_
_entity_poly.entity_id
_entity_poly.type
_entity_poly.pdbx_seq_one_letter_code
_entity_poly.pdbx_strand_id
1 'polypeptide(L)'
;MNPQISPGMIERKKTVSQMPYISYYSIYKATSVLKPFFKIYCPIYNVCDDEFFVYYPLLLFIEAVIYEADMEVESNQKDGSLLTQTSPWDSRKRIIQSFLKEHNLEHNTIVNKLEKVTEFVKLENKLVTSEKVTHEDVIRASELRSCDFRVVHSALVQISGKPYRSEIFDLMEPREVLIEFNDDLISYKKDMAASNYNTYWMFQKLYGEEAHHYLKAEIDRYKNLFEEKLKRFPQEEQEIYLVTWSRFWQRFPYLSDAELIRQVALEGIEKTHD
;
A
#
# COMPACT_ATOMS: atom_id res chain seq x y z
N MET A 1 41.45 42.81 -32.47
CA MET A 1 40.88 41.52 -32.92
C MET A 1 40.52 40.72 -31.69
N ASN A 2 39.22 40.47 -31.49
CA ASN A 2 38.51 39.86 -30.36
C ASN A 2 38.90 40.25 -28.92
N PRO A 3 37.90 40.70 -28.16
CA PRO A 3 37.29 39.79 -27.20
C PRO A 3 35.87 39.46 -27.65
N GLN A 4 35.67 38.19 -28.02
CA GLN A 4 34.35 37.62 -28.21
C GLN A 4 33.62 37.63 -26.86
N ILE A 5 32.46 38.26 -26.88
CA ILE A 5 31.46 38.30 -25.82
C ILE A 5 31.17 36.85 -25.40
N SER A 6 31.36 36.55 -24.11
CA SER A 6 30.90 35.31 -23.48
C SER A 6 29.41 35.11 -23.78
N PRO A 7 29.00 34.01 -24.43
CA PRO A 7 27.59 33.67 -24.47
C PRO A 7 27.22 33.22 -23.06
N GLY A 8 26.47 34.07 -22.36
CA GLY A 8 25.95 33.78 -21.04
C GLY A 8 25.28 32.41 -21.00
N MET A 9 25.49 31.71 -19.89
CA MET A 9 24.50 30.73 -19.43
C MET A 9 23.21 31.50 -19.13
N ILE A 10 22.40 31.69 -20.16
CA ILE A 10 20.98 31.92 -19.99
C ILE A 10 20.47 30.57 -19.48
N GLU A 11 20.35 30.41 -18.16
CA GLU A 11 19.47 29.39 -17.60
C GLU A 11 18.11 29.57 -18.29
N ARG A 12 17.78 28.66 -19.20
CA ARG A 12 16.45 28.64 -19.81
C ARG A 12 15.45 28.47 -18.67
N LYS A 13 14.53 29.42 -18.51
CA LYS A 13 13.35 29.23 -17.66
C LYS A 13 12.70 27.91 -18.06
N LYS A 14 12.64 26.95 -17.11
CA LYS A 14 11.95 25.67 -17.30
C LYS A 14 10.51 25.95 -17.74
N THR A 15 10.07 25.30 -18.80
CA THR A 15 8.66 25.34 -19.20
C THR A 15 7.82 24.57 -18.17
N VAL A 16 6.50 24.78 -18.15
CA VAL A 16 5.57 23.92 -17.39
C VAL A 16 5.87 22.44 -17.66
N SER A 17 6.27 22.08 -18.89
CA SER A 17 6.70 20.74 -19.31
C SER A 17 8.08 20.26 -18.82
N GLN A 18 8.76 20.99 -17.93
CA GLN A 18 10.08 20.65 -17.37
C GLN A 18 10.11 20.65 -15.83
N MET A 19 8.94 20.78 -15.22
CA MET A 19 8.73 20.72 -13.77
C MET A 19 8.35 19.27 -13.39
N PRO A 20 8.98 18.65 -12.38
CA PRO A 20 8.51 17.37 -11.87
C PRO A 20 7.18 17.61 -11.14
N TYR A 21 6.11 17.03 -11.65
CA TYR A 21 4.80 16.99 -10.99
C TYR A 21 4.51 15.57 -10.56
N ILE A 22 3.83 15.43 -9.42
CA ILE A 22 3.05 14.23 -9.17
C ILE A 22 1.90 14.22 -10.18
N SER A 23 1.73 13.11 -10.89
CA SER A 23 0.70 12.98 -11.91
C SER A 23 -0.70 13.13 -11.30
N TYR A 24 -1.62 13.76 -12.03
CA TYR A 24 -3.02 13.84 -11.61
C TYR A 24 -3.61 12.44 -11.36
N TYR A 25 -3.19 11.44 -12.13
CA TYR A 25 -3.62 10.07 -11.95
C TYR A 25 -3.18 9.49 -10.60
N SER A 26 -1.93 9.74 -10.18
CA SER A 26 -1.42 9.33 -8.87
C SER A 26 -2.17 10.02 -7.74
N ILE A 27 -2.48 11.32 -7.88
CA ILE A 27 -3.31 12.05 -6.92
C ILE A 27 -4.72 11.43 -6.82
N TYR A 28 -5.34 11.14 -7.95
CA TYR A 28 -6.67 10.52 -8.00
C TYR A 28 -6.67 9.13 -7.35
N LYS A 29 -5.65 8.32 -7.62
CA LYS A 29 -5.47 6.99 -7.02
C LYS A 29 -5.22 7.06 -5.52
N ALA A 30 -4.31 7.92 -5.07
CA ALA A 30 -4.06 8.15 -3.65
C ALA A 30 -5.32 8.63 -2.90
N THR A 31 -6.14 9.48 -3.53
CA THR A 31 -7.44 9.91 -2.99
C THR A 31 -8.39 8.72 -2.76
N SER A 32 -8.40 7.75 -3.69
CA SER A 32 -9.24 6.55 -3.56
C SER A 32 -8.83 5.65 -2.39
N VAL A 33 -7.54 5.65 -2.02
CA VAL A 33 -6.98 4.94 -0.86
C VAL A 33 -7.23 5.71 0.44
N LEU A 34 -7.10 7.04 0.41
CA LEU A 34 -7.30 7.87 1.61
C LEU A 34 -8.76 7.91 2.10
N LYS A 35 -9.73 7.72 1.20
CA LYS A 35 -11.16 7.69 1.58
C LYS A 35 -11.50 6.55 2.57
N PRO A 36 -11.16 5.26 2.32
CA PRO A 36 -11.33 4.21 3.31
C PRO A 36 -10.39 4.38 4.51
N PHE A 37 -9.15 4.85 4.31
CA PHE A 37 -8.20 5.14 5.38
C PHE A 37 -8.79 6.09 6.44
N PHE A 38 -9.38 7.21 5.99
CA PHE A 38 -10.07 8.17 6.83
C PHE A 38 -11.12 7.50 7.73
N LYS A 39 -11.99 6.69 7.14
CA LYS A 39 -13.10 6.01 7.84
C LYS A 39 -12.62 4.97 8.86
N ILE A 40 -11.40 4.48 8.72
CA ILE A 40 -10.81 3.47 9.60
C ILE A 40 -10.08 4.15 10.76
N TYR A 41 -9.13 5.04 10.47
CA TYR A 41 -8.21 5.54 11.49
C TYR A 41 -8.66 6.81 12.21
N CYS A 42 -9.47 7.67 11.59
CA CYS A 42 -9.91 8.89 12.27
C CYS A 42 -10.73 8.61 13.53
N PRO A 43 -11.67 7.63 13.53
CA PRO A 43 -12.35 7.22 14.76
C PRO A 43 -11.40 6.66 15.84
N ILE A 44 -10.34 5.92 15.44
CA ILE A 44 -9.36 5.34 16.38
C ILE A 44 -8.57 6.43 17.11
N TYR A 45 -8.21 7.51 16.41
CA TYR A 45 -7.40 8.60 16.97
C TYR A 45 -8.21 9.81 17.45
N ASN A 46 -9.55 9.74 17.34
CA ASN A 46 -10.44 10.87 17.56
C ASN A 46 -9.96 12.12 16.80
N VAL A 47 -9.75 11.95 15.50
CA VAL A 47 -9.45 13.02 14.54
C VAL A 47 -10.76 13.38 13.86
N CYS A 48 -11.20 14.63 13.95
CA CYS A 48 -12.43 15.06 13.28
C CYS A 48 -12.20 15.35 11.79
N ASP A 49 -13.29 15.52 11.05
CA ASP A 49 -13.25 15.80 9.60
C ASP A 49 -12.39 17.03 9.28
N ASP A 50 -12.57 18.13 10.03
CA ASP A 50 -11.83 19.38 9.81
C ASP A 50 -10.32 19.19 10.04
N GLU A 51 -9.93 18.49 11.10
CA GLU A 51 -8.53 18.14 11.36
C GLU A 51 -7.96 17.25 10.24
N PHE A 52 -8.72 16.25 9.81
CA PHE A 52 -8.28 15.37 8.74
C PHE A 52 -8.06 16.12 7.43
N PHE A 53 -8.91 17.07 7.07
CA PHE A 53 -8.73 17.88 5.86
C PHE A 53 -7.50 18.79 5.92
N VAL A 54 -7.06 19.19 7.11
CA VAL A 54 -5.76 19.87 7.30
C VAL A 54 -4.59 18.90 7.03
N TYR A 55 -4.72 17.64 7.43
CA TYR A 55 -3.68 16.63 7.24
C TYR A 55 -3.67 16.01 5.84
N TYR A 56 -4.81 16.06 5.16
CA TYR A 56 -5.06 15.38 3.89
C TYR A 56 -4.01 15.67 2.81
N PRO A 57 -3.59 16.92 2.55
CA PRO A 57 -2.58 17.19 1.52
C PRO A 57 -1.24 16.48 1.77
N LEU A 58 -0.82 16.38 3.03
CA LEU A 58 0.42 15.71 3.42
C LEU A 58 0.32 14.19 3.21
N LEU A 59 -0.77 13.60 3.70
CA LEU A 59 -1.03 12.16 3.54
C LEU A 59 -1.16 11.79 2.06
N LEU A 60 -1.86 12.62 1.28
CA LEU A 60 -2.05 12.47 -0.15
C LEU A 60 -0.73 12.53 -0.91
N PHE A 61 0.13 13.48 -0.56
CA PHE A 61 1.44 13.61 -1.19
C PHE A 61 2.27 12.34 -0.99
N ILE A 62 2.35 11.84 0.25
CA ILE A 62 3.12 10.63 0.56
C ILE A 62 2.60 9.45 -0.26
N GLU A 63 1.30 9.19 -0.20
CA GLU A 63 0.66 8.09 -0.92
C GLU A 63 0.84 8.21 -2.44
N ALA A 64 0.67 9.40 -3.01
CA ALA A 64 0.81 9.60 -4.44
C ALA A 64 2.26 9.41 -4.92
N VAL A 65 3.26 9.79 -4.11
CA VAL A 65 4.69 9.57 -4.41
C VAL A 65 5.05 8.09 -4.33
N ILE A 66 4.47 7.34 -3.39
CA ILE A 66 4.62 5.88 -3.32
C ILE A 66 4.02 5.24 -4.58
N TYR A 67 2.80 5.64 -4.96
CA TYR A 67 2.12 5.12 -6.14
C TYR A 67 2.90 5.38 -7.44
N GLU A 68 3.53 6.54 -7.59
CA GLU A 68 4.40 6.81 -8.74
C GLU A 68 5.62 5.89 -8.79
N ALA A 69 6.21 5.59 -7.63
CA ALA A 69 7.33 4.67 -7.55
C ALA A 69 6.91 3.26 -7.97
N ASP A 70 5.76 2.81 -7.51
CA ASP A 70 5.18 1.51 -7.83
C ASP A 70 4.95 1.36 -9.34
N MET A 71 4.27 2.32 -9.97
CA MET A 71 4.06 2.33 -11.42
C MET A 71 5.38 2.28 -12.22
N GLU A 72 6.39 3.02 -11.79
CA GLU A 72 7.70 3.04 -12.46
C GLU A 72 8.47 1.72 -12.27
N VAL A 73 8.36 1.09 -11.09
CA VAL A 73 8.91 -0.25 -10.82
C VAL A 73 8.24 -1.29 -11.72
N GLU A 74 6.91 -1.33 -11.76
CA GLU A 74 6.16 -2.27 -12.61
C GLU A 74 6.47 -2.08 -14.10
N SER A 75 6.66 -0.83 -14.55
CA SER A 75 7.06 -0.54 -15.93
C SER A 75 8.47 -1.06 -16.23
N ASN A 76 9.43 -0.84 -15.33
CA ASN A 76 10.81 -1.29 -15.53
C ASN A 76 10.96 -2.81 -15.52
N GLN A 77 10.13 -3.52 -14.74
CA GLN A 77 10.04 -4.99 -14.76
C GLN A 77 9.66 -5.51 -16.16
N LYS A 78 8.76 -4.82 -16.87
CA LYS A 78 8.29 -5.22 -18.21
C LYS A 78 9.34 -5.00 -19.29
N ASP A 79 10.06 -3.88 -19.20
CA ASP A 79 11.03 -3.49 -20.22
C ASP A 79 12.39 -4.20 -20.06
N GLY A 80 12.57 -5.02 -19.01
CA GLY A 80 13.84 -5.67 -18.70
C GLY A 80 14.96 -4.68 -18.38
N SER A 81 14.63 -3.41 -18.15
CA SER A 81 15.56 -2.31 -17.95
C SER A 81 16.04 -2.26 -16.50
N LEU A 82 16.71 -3.33 -16.05
CA LEU A 82 17.34 -3.42 -14.72
C LEU A 82 18.55 -2.48 -14.55
N LEU A 83 18.71 -1.47 -15.40
CA LEU A 83 19.97 -0.72 -15.62
C LEU A 83 19.89 0.78 -15.31
N THR A 84 19.02 1.22 -14.39
CA THR A 84 19.24 2.51 -13.72
C THR A 84 20.08 2.28 -12.46
N GLN A 85 21.12 3.10 -12.24
CA GLN A 85 21.98 3.01 -11.05
C GLN A 85 21.23 3.26 -9.72
N THR A 86 19.97 3.69 -9.77
CA THR A 86 19.12 3.96 -8.61
C THR A 86 17.72 3.41 -8.87
N SER A 87 17.19 2.63 -7.92
CA SER A 87 15.81 2.14 -7.96
C SER A 87 14.83 3.32 -7.98
N PRO A 88 13.74 3.28 -8.80
CA PRO A 88 12.68 4.30 -8.75
C PRO A 88 12.21 4.56 -7.32
N TRP A 89 12.01 3.49 -6.54
CA TRP A 89 11.64 3.56 -5.13
C TRP A 89 12.65 4.34 -4.29
N ASP A 90 13.95 4.11 -4.42
CA ASP A 90 14.97 4.82 -3.63
C ASP A 90 14.97 6.33 -3.91
N SER A 91 14.65 6.74 -5.14
CA SER A 91 14.50 8.14 -5.48
C SER A 91 13.25 8.76 -4.86
N ARG A 92 12.11 8.05 -4.87
CA ARG A 92 10.84 8.54 -4.30
C ARG A 92 10.85 8.55 -2.78
N LYS A 93 11.45 7.53 -2.16
CA LYS A 93 11.71 7.47 -0.72
C LYS A 93 12.49 8.68 -0.22
N ARG A 94 13.53 9.12 -0.94
CA ARG A 94 14.29 10.33 -0.59
C ARG A 94 13.45 11.60 -0.66
N ILE A 95 12.52 11.70 -1.62
CA ILE A 95 11.56 12.81 -1.71
C ILE A 95 10.67 12.81 -0.47
N ILE A 96 10.09 11.67 -0.10
CA ILE A 96 9.23 11.53 1.09
C ILE A 96 10.01 11.91 2.37
N GLN A 97 11.22 11.40 2.55
CA GLN A 97 12.06 11.73 3.71
C GLN A 97 12.37 13.23 3.79
N SER A 98 12.71 13.85 2.66
CA SER A 98 13.01 15.29 2.60
C SER A 98 11.77 16.12 2.93
N PHE A 99 10.62 15.72 2.40
CA PHE A 99 9.32 16.36 2.67
C PHE A 99 8.92 16.24 4.15
N LEU A 100 9.04 15.06 4.75
CA LEU A 100 8.76 14.87 6.18
C LEU A 100 9.69 15.74 7.04
N LYS A 101 10.96 15.83 6.69
CA LYS A 101 11.93 16.67 7.40
C LYS A 101 11.59 18.16 7.31
N GLU A 102 11.20 18.65 6.13
CA GLU A 102 10.77 20.04 5.93
C GLU A 102 9.57 20.41 6.81
N HIS A 103 8.65 19.45 7.02
CA HIS A 103 7.48 19.62 7.87
C HIS A 103 7.72 19.28 9.35
N ASN A 104 8.95 18.97 9.78
CA ASN A 104 9.30 18.52 11.13
C ASN A 104 8.54 17.25 11.59
N LEU A 105 8.25 16.35 10.66
CA LEU A 105 7.55 15.08 10.88
C LEU A 105 8.46 13.85 10.69
N GLU A 106 9.77 14.06 10.60
CA GLU A 106 10.74 12.96 10.54
C GLU A 106 10.70 12.18 11.87
N HIS A 107 10.28 10.92 11.80
CA HIS A 107 10.20 10.03 12.96
C HIS A 107 10.61 8.61 12.58
N ASN A 108 11.33 7.93 13.49
CA ASN A 108 11.87 6.59 13.24
C ASN A 108 10.79 5.58 12.85
N THR A 109 9.56 5.73 13.34
CA THR A 109 8.45 4.84 12.96
C THR A 109 8.13 4.94 11.47
N ILE A 110 8.09 6.16 10.90
CA ILE A 110 7.83 6.36 9.48
C ILE A 110 9.02 5.85 8.65
N VAL A 111 10.25 6.17 9.06
CA VAL A 111 11.47 5.70 8.38
C VAL A 111 11.52 4.18 8.33
N ASN A 112 11.25 3.50 9.45
CA ASN A 112 11.22 2.04 9.50
C ASN A 112 10.14 1.44 8.58
N LYS A 113 8.98 2.09 8.43
CA LYS A 113 7.94 1.65 7.48
C LYS A 113 8.35 1.86 6.02
N LEU A 114 9.05 2.95 5.70
CA LEU A 114 9.64 3.15 4.38
C LEU A 114 10.70 2.09 4.04
N GLU A 115 11.48 1.61 5.02
CA GLU A 115 12.38 0.46 4.80
C GLU A 115 11.62 -0.83 4.50
N LYS A 116 10.44 -1.02 5.10
CA LYS A 116 9.58 -2.17 4.79
C LYS A 116 9.00 -2.11 3.39
N VAL A 117 8.69 -0.92 2.87
CA VAL A 117 8.37 -0.75 1.44
C VAL A 117 9.58 -1.11 0.56
N THR A 118 10.80 -0.72 0.95
CA THR A 118 12.02 -1.17 0.25
C THR A 118 12.15 -2.71 0.25
N GLU A 119 11.85 -3.36 1.38
CA GLU A 119 11.83 -4.82 1.49
C GLU A 119 10.78 -5.45 0.57
N PHE A 120 9.57 -4.89 0.55
CA PHE A 120 8.47 -5.32 -0.31
C PHE A 120 8.87 -5.27 -1.79
N VAL A 121 9.33 -4.12 -2.28
CA VAL A 121 9.72 -3.93 -3.69
C VAL A 121 10.76 -4.98 -4.11
N LYS A 122 11.74 -5.28 -3.26
CA LYS A 122 12.76 -6.32 -3.55
C LYS A 122 12.16 -7.72 -3.62
N LEU A 123 11.29 -8.06 -2.67
CA LEU A 123 10.65 -9.37 -2.58
C LEU A 123 9.66 -9.59 -3.73
N GLU A 124 8.90 -8.56 -4.08
CA GLU A 124 7.98 -8.56 -5.21
C GLU A 124 8.72 -8.84 -6.52
N ASN A 125 9.81 -8.10 -6.79
CA ASN A 125 10.68 -8.33 -7.95
C ASN A 125 11.17 -9.79 -7.99
N LYS A 126 11.59 -10.35 -6.86
CA LYS A 126 12.00 -11.76 -6.75
C LYS A 126 10.84 -12.71 -7.09
N LEU A 127 9.64 -12.48 -6.55
CA LEU A 127 8.48 -13.36 -6.73
C LEU A 127 7.91 -13.35 -8.15
N VAL A 128 7.94 -12.19 -8.82
CA VAL A 128 7.50 -12.06 -10.21
C VAL A 128 8.47 -12.76 -11.17
N THR A 129 9.77 -12.62 -10.94
CA THR A 129 10.82 -13.12 -11.86
C THR A 129 11.29 -14.55 -11.57
N SER A 130 11.08 -15.07 -10.36
CA SER A 130 11.54 -16.41 -9.96
C SER A 130 10.57 -17.51 -10.38
N GLU A 131 11.11 -18.63 -10.87
CA GLU A 131 10.37 -19.89 -11.03
C GLU A 131 10.15 -20.61 -9.70
N LYS A 132 11.02 -20.35 -8.71
CA LYS A 132 10.93 -20.95 -7.37
C LYS A 132 10.30 -19.94 -6.41
N VAL A 133 9.02 -20.16 -6.14
CA VAL A 133 8.25 -19.44 -5.12
C VAL A 133 8.11 -20.37 -3.91
N THR A 134 8.17 -19.80 -2.70
CA THR A 134 7.88 -20.53 -1.45
C THR A 134 6.66 -19.92 -0.78
N HIS A 135 5.92 -20.72 -0.01
CA HIS A 135 4.79 -20.21 0.78
C HIS A 135 5.23 -19.07 1.71
N GLU A 136 6.36 -19.23 2.40
CA GLU A 136 6.91 -18.21 3.30
C GLU A 136 7.19 -16.88 2.60
N ASP A 137 7.79 -16.90 1.40
CA ASP A 137 8.02 -15.68 0.62
C ASP A 137 6.69 -15.00 0.25
N VAL A 138 5.66 -15.78 -0.11
CA VAL A 138 4.33 -15.23 -0.46
C VAL A 138 3.68 -14.59 0.76
N ILE A 139 3.68 -15.27 1.90
CA ILE A 139 3.13 -14.71 3.15
C ILE A 139 3.87 -13.45 3.55
N ARG A 140 5.21 -13.46 3.48
CA ARG A 140 6.03 -12.29 3.79
C ARG A 140 5.71 -11.12 2.88
N ALA A 141 5.51 -11.37 1.58
CA ALA A 141 5.11 -10.33 0.63
C ALA A 141 3.72 -9.77 0.97
N SER A 142 2.75 -10.62 1.31
CA SER A 142 1.41 -10.17 1.72
C SER A 142 1.43 -9.31 2.99
N GLU A 143 2.24 -9.66 3.99
CA GLU A 143 2.42 -8.86 5.21
C GLU A 143 3.10 -7.50 4.94
N LEU A 144 3.95 -7.45 3.92
CA LEU A 144 4.70 -6.28 3.50
C LEU A 144 3.92 -5.38 2.52
N ARG A 145 2.94 -5.93 1.80
CA ARG A 145 2.22 -5.25 0.72
C ARG A 145 1.52 -3.98 1.20
N SER A 146 0.87 -4.02 2.37
CA SER A 146 0.21 -2.86 2.95
C SER A 146 1.15 -1.89 3.71
N CYS A 147 2.47 -1.98 3.51
CA CYS A 147 3.41 -1.12 4.22
C CYS A 147 3.31 0.36 3.83
N ASP A 148 2.91 0.65 2.59
CA ASP A 148 2.58 2.00 2.13
C ASP A 148 1.45 2.63 2.96
N PHE A 149 0.37 1.89 3.19
CA PHE A 149 -0.74 2.25 4.06
C PHE A 149 -0.26 2.51 5.49
N ARG A 150 0.69 1.71 5.99
CA ARG A 150 1.30 1.89 7.32
C ARG A 150 2.26 3.09 7.40
N VAL A 151 2.87 3.51 6.29
CA VAL A 151 3.60 4.79 6.19
C VAL A 151 2.62 5.94 6.38
N VAL A 152 1.51 5.93 5.65
CA VAL A 152 0.45 6.95 5.76
C VAL A 152 -0.19 6.96 7.15
N HIS A 153 -0.43 5.78 7.75
CA HIS A 153 -0.92 5.65 9.13
C HIS A 153 0.06 6.25 10.14
N SER A 154 1.36 5.96 9.99
CA SER A 154 2.38 6.58 10.84
C SER A 154 2.44 8.10 10.67
N ALA A 155 2.33 8.60 9.44
CA ALA A 155 2.28 10.03 9.16
C ALA A 155 1.05 10.71 9.79
N LEU A 156 -0.13 10.08 9.74
CA LEU A 156 -1.35 10.57 10.41
C LEU A 156 -1.11 10.76 11.92
N VAL A 157 -0.52 9.76 12.58
CA VAL A 157 -0.26 9.82 14.03
C VAL A 157 0.70 10.96 14.36
N GLN A 158 1.78 11.12 13.58
CA GLN A 158 2.76 12.19 13.80
C GLN A 158 2.15 13.58 13.57
N ILE A 159 1.46 13.81 12.44
CA ILE A 159 0.92 15.13 12.10
C ILE A 159 -0.24 15.55 13.02
N SER A 160 -1.00 14.58 13.54
CA SER A 160 -2.08 14.84 14.49
C SER A 160 -1.60 15.05 15.94
N GLY A 161 -0.30 14.88 16.21
CA GLY A 161 0.27 14.98 17.56
C GLY A 161 -0.26 13.91 18.53
N LYS A 162 -0.87 12.84 18.02
CA LYS A 162 -1.43 11.76 18.84
C LYS A 162 -0.30 10.83 19.30
N PRO A 163 -0.42 10.20 20.49
CA PRO A 163 0.60 9.29 20.98
C PRO A 163 0.74 8.09 20.05
N TYR A 164 1.99 7.72 19.75
CA TYR A 164 2.28 6.50 19.02
C TYR A 164 1.98 5.26 19.90
N ARG A 165 1.03 4.44 19.46
CA ARG A 165 0.60 3.20 20.12
C ARG A 165 0.89 2.01 19.20
N SER A 166 2.00 1.32 19.44
CA SER A 166 2.44 0.19 18.58
C SER A 166 1.42 -0.95 18.56
N GLU A 167 0.67 -1.13 19.65
CA GLU A 167 -0.39 -2.13 19.76
C GLU A 167 -1.54 -1.88 18.76
N ILE A 168 -1.81 -0.63 18.38
CA ILE A 168 -2.83 -0.32 17.35
C ILE A 168 -2.34 -0.77 15.98
N PHE A 169 -1.08 -0.50 15.64
CA PHE A 169 -0.48 -0.99 14.40
C PHE A 169 -0.46 -2.52 14.35
N ASP A 170 -0.12 -3.17 15.48
CA ASP A 170 -0.15 -4.63 15.59
C ASP A 170 -1.57 -5.18 15.37
N LEU A 171 -2.58 -4.56 15.99
CA LEU A 171 -3.99 -4.96 15.84
C LEU A 171 -4.49 -4.81 14.40
N MET A 172 -4.13 -3.73 13.72
CA MET A 172 -4.68 -3.42 12.40
C MET A 172 -4.02 -4.22 11.27
N GLU A 173 -2.78 -4.65 11.46
CA GLU A 173 -2.00 -5.37 10.44
C GLU A 173 -2.73 -6.58 9.81
N PRO A 174 -3.34 -7.52 10.55
CA PRO A 174 -4.07 -8.63 9.94
C PRO A 174 -5.21 -8.19 9.02
N ARG A 175 -5.94 -7.14 9.43
CA ARG A 175 -7.03 -6.58 8.62
C ARG A 175 -6.51 -5.95 7.35
N GLU A 176 -5.38 -5.26 7.41
CA GLU A 176 -4.73 -4.66 6.24
C GLU A 176 -4.30 -5.74 5.24
N VAL A 177 -3.70 -6.85 5.71
CA VAL A 177 -3.35 -7.98 4.83
C VAL A 177 -4.58 -8.58 4.16
N LEU A 178 -5.71 -8.69 4.88
CA LEU A 178 -6.96 -9.17 4.28
C LEU A 178 -7.52 -8.23 3.21
N ILE A 179 -7.29 -6.92 3.32
CA ILE A 179 -7.63 -5.96 2.27
C ILE A 179 -6.75 -6.20 1.03
N GLU A 180 -5.46 -6.45 1.21
CA GLU A 180 -4.57 -6.77 0.09
C GLU A 180 -4.98 -8.06 -0.64
N PHE A 181 -5.37 -9.10 0.11
CA PHE A 181 -5.93 -10.31 -0.50
C PHE A 181 -7.19 -10.02 -1.30
N ASN A 182 -8.07 -9.18 -0.76
CA ASN A 182 -9.28 -8.76 -1.45
C ASN A 182 -8.95 -8.04 -2.77
N ASP A 183 -8.05 -7.07 -2.70
CA ASP A 183 -7.69 -6.25 -3.86
C ASP A 183 -7.05 -7.12 -4.94
N ASP A 184 -6.16 -8.04 -4.56
CA ASP A 184 -5.53 -9.01 -5.46
C ASP A 184 -6.55 -10.00 -6.07
N LEU A 185 -7.59 -10.42 -5.34
CA LEU A 185 -8.64 -11.27 -5.91
C LEU A 185 -9.43 -10.53 -6.99
N ILE A 186 -9.75 -9.26 -6.76
CA ILE A 186 -10.49 -8.42 -7.72
C ILE A 186 -9.65 -8.11 -8.96
N SER A 187 -8.35 -7.86 -8.78
CA SER A 187 -7.44 -7.51 -9.88
C SER A 187 -6.76 -8.72 -10.53
N TYR A 188 -6.97 -9.94 -10.03
CA TYR A 188 -6.26 -11.17 -10.42
C TYR A 188 -6.02 -11.30 -11.94
N LYS A 189 -7.09 -11.25 -12.75
CA LYS A 189 -6.96 -11.40 -14.21
C LYS A 189 -6.14 -10.29 -14.85
N LYS A 190 -6.32 -9.06 -14.37
CA LYS A 190 -5.62 -7.88 -14.90
C LYS A 190 -4.14 -7.97 -14.57
N ASP A 191 -3.80 -8.27 -13.32
CA ASP A 191 -2.41 -8.31 -12.85
C ASP A 191 -1.66 -9.48 -13.48
N MET A 192 -2.29 -10.65 -13.58
CA MET A 192 -1.73 -11.78 -14.31
C MET A 192 -1.44 -11.45 -15.78
N ALA A 193 -2.40 -10.83 -16.49
CA ALA A 193 -2.20 -10.44 -17.88
C ALA A 193 -1.08 -9.40 -18.04
N ALA A 194 -0.89 -8.56 -17.03
CA ALA A 194 0.19 -7.59 -16.97
C ALA A 194 1.53 -8.16 -16.46
N SER A 195 1.56 -9.42 -15.99
CA SER A 195 2.70 -10.01 -15.25
C SER A 195 3.09 -9.20 -14.00
N ASN A 196 2.15 -8.47 -13.43
CA ASN A 196 2.33 -7.79 -12.15
C ASN A 196 2.18 -8.81 -11.01
N TYR A 197 2.77 -8.50 -9.85
CA TYR A 197 2.60 -9.34 -8.67
C TYR A 197 1.12 -9.40 -8.26
N ASN A 198 0.69 -10.59 -7.86
CA ASN A 198 -0.63 -10.83 -7.32
C ASN A 198 -0.58 -12.04 -6.38
N THR A 199 -1.07 -11.89 -5.16
CA THR A 199 -0.99 -12.93 -4.14
C THR A 199 -1.69 -14.21 -4.60
N TYR A 200 -2.93 -14.14 -5.11
CA TYR A 200 -3.66 -15.33 -5.55
C TYR A 200 -2.96 -16.03 -6.72
N TRP A 201 -2.32 -15.27 -7.62
CA TRP A 201 -1.47 -15.86 -8.65
C TRP A 201 -0.27 -16.61 -8.08
N MET A 202 0.36 -16.11 -7.01
CA MET A 202 1.44 -16.85 -6.35
C MET A 202 0.94 -18.13 -5.68
N PHE A 203 -0.24 -18.12 -5.06
CA PHE A 203 -0.87 -19.34 -4.56
C PHE A 203 -1.19 -20.34 -5.68
N GLN A 204 -1.63 -19.87 -6.86
CA GLN A 204 -1.83 -20.71 -8.04
C GLN A 204 -0.50 -21.33 -8.52
N LYS A 205 0.61 -20.59 -8.52
CA LYS A 205 1.94 -21.16 -8.82
C LYS A 205 2.37 -22.26 -7.83
N LEU A 206 2.01 -22.13 -6.56
CA LEU A 206 2.39 -23.06 -5.48
C LEU A 206 1.50 -24.31 -5.42
N TYR A 207 0.19 -24.13 -5.57
CA TYR A 207 -0.81 -25.14 -5.23
C TYR A 207 -1.74 -25.53 -6.39
N GLY A 208 -1.60 -24.88 -7.56
CA GLY A 208 -2.45 -25.13 -8.71
C GLY A 208 -3.92 -24.86 -8.39
N GLU A 209 -4.80 -25.78 -8.78
CA GLU A 209 -6.25 -25.66 -8.62
C GLU A 209 -6.68 -25.45 -7.16
N GLU A 210 -5.91 -25.98 -6.19
CA GLU A 210 -6.20 -25.91 -4.75
C GLU A 210 -5.85 -24.55 -4.10
N ALA A 211 -5.31 -23.60 -4.86
CA ALA A 211 -4.86 -22.30 -4.34
C ALA A 211 -5.87 -21.57 -3.44
N HIS A 212 -7.15 -21.67 -3.78
CA HIS A 212 -8.24 -21.02 -3.05
C HIS A 212 -8.46 -21.61 -1.65
N HIS A 213 -8.26 -22.91 -1.45
CA HIS A 213 -8.29 -23.52 -0.12
C HIS A 213 -7.12 -23.05 0.75
N TYR A 214 -5.92 -22.95 0.18
CA TYR A 214 -4.75 -22.46 0.91
C TYR A 214 -4.86 -20.96 1.24
N LEU A 215 -5.33 -20.13 0.30
CA LEU A 215 -5.60 -18.72 0.58
C LEU A 215 -6.68 -18.56 1.64
N LYS A 216 -7.73 -19.40 1.61
CA LYS A 216 -8.78 -19.40 2.64
C LYS A 216 -8.23 -19.71 4.03
N ALA A 217 -7.33 -20.69 4.15
CA ALA A 217 -6.68 -21.00 5.41
C ALA A 217 -5.89 -19.80 5.96
N GLU A 218 -5.21 -19.05 5.10
CA GLU A 218 -4.51 -17.82 5.50
C GLU A 218 -5.48 -16.69 5.88
N ILE A 219 -6.59 -16.53 5.15
CA ILE A 219 -7.67 -15.60 5.52
C ILE A 219 -8.20 -15.91 6.92
N ASP A 220 -8.47 -17.18 7.23
CA ASP A 220 -8.91 -17.60 8.57
C ASP A 220 -7.83 -17.34 9.62
N ARG A 221 -6.55 -17.58 9.29
CA ARG A 221 -5.44 -17.28 10.19
C ARG A 221 -5.39 -15.79 10.53
N TYR A 222 -5.47 -14.90 9.56
CA TYR A 222 -5.46 -13.45 9.80
C TYR A 222 -6.73 -12.96 10.50
N LYS A 223 -7.89 -13.56 10.20
CA LYS A 223 -9.14 -13.30 10.93
C LYS A 223 -8.96 -13.60 12.42
N ASN A 224 -8.51 -14.81 12.75
CA ASN A 224 -8.28 -15.23 14.12
C ASN A 224 -7.20 -14.37 14.79
N LEU A 225 -6.14 -14.00 14.06
CA LEU A 225 -5.09 -13.13 14.59
C LEU A 225 -5.62 -11.74 14.96
N PHE A 226 -6.48 -11.14 14.13
CA PHE A 226 -7.14 -9.88 14.47
C PHE A 226 -7.96 -10.01 15.76
N GLU A 227 -8.80 -11.04 15.85
CA GLU A 227 -9.68 -11.28 17.00
C GLU A 227 -8.88 -11.54 18.29
N GLU A 228 -7.77 -12.28 18.22
CA GLU A 228 -6.86 -12.50 19.36
C GLU A 228 -6.13 -11.23 19.79
N LYS A 229 -5.67 -10.41 18.83
CA LYS A 229 -5.04 -9.12 19.16
C LYS A 229 -6.04 -8.14 19.77
N LEU A 230 -7.29 -8.16 19.31
CA LEU A 230 -8.36 -7.28 19.80
C LEU A 230 -8.67 -7.51 21.29
N LYS A 231 -8.62 -8.76 21.75
CA LYS A 231 -8.84 -9.12 23.16
C LYS A 231 -7.85 -8.46 24.13
N ARG A 232 -6.72 -7.93 23.65
CA ARG A 232 -5.72 -7.22 24.45
C ARG A 232 -6.13 -5.78 24.79
N PHE A 233 -7.15 -5.25 24.12
CA PHE A 233 -7.64 -3.89 24.33
C PHE A 233 -8.75 -3.86 25.39
N PRO A 234 -8.91 -2.75 26.13
CA PRO A 234 -10.07 -2.55 27.00
C PRO A 234 -11.39 -2.69 26.23
N GLN A 235 -12.43 -3.22 26.87
CA GLN A 235 -13.72 -3.49 26.24
C GLN A 235 -14.32 -2.25 25.54
N GLU A 236 -14.19 -1.07 26.15
CA GLU A 236 -14.64 0.20 25.60
C GLU A 236 -13.92 0.57 24.29
N GLU A 237 -12.62 0.28 24.17
CA GLU A 237 -11.87 0.52 22.93
C GLU A 237 -12.21 -0.52 21.85
N GLN A 238 -12.52 -1.76 22.24
CA GLN A 238 -12.83 -2.84 21.29
C GLN A 238 -14.00 -2.50 20.38
N GLU A 239 -15.00 -1.76 20.87
CA GLU A 239 -16.20 -1.39 20.11
C GLU A 239 -15.87 -0.63 18.81
N ILE A 240 -14.89 0.28 18.86
CA ILE A 240 -14.45 1.07 17.70
C ILE A 240 -13.93 0.13 16.59
N TYR A 241 -13.13 -0.86 16.97
CA TYR A 241 -12.55 -1.83 16.04
C TYR A 241 -13.59 -2.82 15.54
N LEU A 242 -14.50 -3.30 16.40
CA LEU A 242 -15.55 -4.24 16.03
C LEU A 242 -16.50 -3.68 14.96
N VAL A 243 -16.80 -2.38 15.00
CA VAL A 243 -17.61 -1.73 13.95
C VAL A 243 -16.92 -1.79 12.59
N THR A 244 -15.63 -1.45 12.52
CA THR A 244 -14.88 -1.47 11.26
C THR A 244 -14.58 -2.89 10.78
N TRP A 245 -14.43 -3.84 11.71
CA TRP A 245 -14.26 -5.27 11.43
C TRP A 245 -15.54 -5.91 10.88
N SER A 246 -16.69 -5.63 11.50
CA SER A 246 -17.98 -6.13 11.01
C SER A 246 -18.29 -5.63 9.60
N ARG A 247 -18.02 -4.35 9.34
CA ARG A 247 -18.17 -3.75 8.01
C ARG A 247 -17.26 -4.38 6.96
N PHE A 248 -16.05 -4.82 7.34
CA PHE A 248 -15.15 -5.53 6.43
C PHE A 248 -15.79 -6.83 5.94
N TRP A 249 -16.29 -7.68 6.84
CA TRP A 249 -16.91 -8.96 6.46
C TRP A 249 -18.26 -8.80 5.76
N GLN A 250 -19.03 -7.75 6.08
CA GLN A 250 -20.23 -7.40 5.33
C GLN A 250 -19.92 -6.99 3.88
N ARG A 251 -18.79 -6.30 3.67
CA ARG A 251 -18.37 -5.85 2.34
C ARG A 251 -17.77 -6.96 1.50
N PHE A 252 -17.09 -7.92 2.14
CA PHE A 252 -16.38 -9.01 1.46
C PHE A 252 -16.83 -10.39 1.97
N PRO A 253 -18.13 -10.73 1.87
CA PRO A 253 -18.67 -11.96 2.44
C PRO A 253 -18.10 -13.21 1.79
N TYR A 254 -17.68 -13.14 0.52
CA TYR A 254 -17.09 -14.25 -0.22
C TYR A 254 -15.77 -14.75 0.36
N LEU A 255 -15.04 -13.93 1.14
CA LEU A 255 -13.81 -14.36 1.81
C LEU A 255 -14.06 -15.46 2.86
N SER A 256 -15.33 -15.73 3.21
CA SER A 256 -15.72 -16.78 4.16
C SER A 256 -15.78 -18.19 3.55
N ASP A 257 -15.68 -18.33 2.23
CA ASP A 257 -15.80 -19.61 1.53
C ASP A 257 -14.73 -19.75 0.42
N ALA A 258 -14.09 -20.91 0.36
CA ALA A 258 -12.99 -21.12 -0.59
C ALA A 258 -13.47 -21.12 -2.05
N GLU A 259 -14.65 -21.68 -2.34
CA GLU A 259 -15.20 -21.71 -3.69
C GLU A 259 -15.62 -20.30 -4.14
N LEU A 260 -16.18 -19.50 -3.24
CA LEU A 260 -16.49 -18.11 -3.55
C LEU A 260 -15.22 -17.27 -3.80
N ILE A 261 -14.12 -17.53 -3.08
CA ILE A 261 -12.81 -16.92 -3.37
C ILE A 261 -12.36 -17.26 -4.79
N ARG A 262 -12.43 -18.55 -5.15
CA ARG A 262 -12.08 -19.01 -6.50
C ARG A 262 -12.96 -18.34 -7.56
N GLN A 263 -14.27 -18.28 -7.31
CA GLN A 263 -15.23 -17.65 -8.21
C GLN A 263 -14.89 -16.17 -8.42
N VAL A 264 -14.67 -15.40 -7.35
CA VAL A 264 -14.33 -13.97 -7.46
C VAL A 264 -13.05 -13.75 -8.25
N ALA A 265 -12.01 -14.55 -8.03
CA ALA A 265 -10.77 -14.43 -8.80
C ALA A 265 -10.99 -14.73 -10.29
N LEU A 266 -11.72 -15.80 -10.61
CA LEU A 266 -11.86 -16.31 -11.98
C LEU A 266 -13.00 -15.67 -12.78
N GLU A 267 -13.99 -15.09 -12.14
CA GLU A 267 -15.21 -14.57 -12.78
C GLU A 267 -15.43 -13.09 -12.47
N GLY A 268 -14.78 -12.58 -11.42
CA GLY A 268 -15.05 -11.27 -10.85
C GLY A 268 -16.21 -11.31 -9.86
N ILE A 269 -16.50 -10.16 -9.24
CA ILE A 269 -17.70 -10.01 -8.42
C ILE A 269 -18.88 -9.76 -9.37
N GLU A 270 -19.90 -10.63 -9.34
CA GLU A 270 -21.18 -10.29 -9.98
C GLU A 270 -21.64 -8.94 -9.43
N LYS A 271 -21.81 -7.95 -10.31
CA LYS A 271 -22.35 -6.66 -9.90
C LYS A 271 -23.81 -6.88 -9.49
N THR A 272 -24.05 -7.17 -8.21
CA THR A 272 -25.33 -6.86 -7.60
C THR A 272 -25.43 -5.34 -7.64
N HIS A 273 -26.33 -4.84 -8.49
CA HIS A 273 -26.64 -3.44 -8.63
C HIS A 273 -27.01 -2.85 -7.26
N ASP A 274 -26.13 -2.02 -6.70
CA ASP A 274 -26.42 -0.98 -5.71
C ASP A 274 -26.00 0.37 -6.29
#